data_AF-A0A6G1ZMI3-F1
#
_entry.id   AF-A0A6G1ZMI3-F1
#
_cell.length_a   1.000
_cell.length_b   1.000
_cell.length_c   1.000
_cell.angle_alpha   90.00
_cell.angle_beta   90.00
_cell.angle_gamma   90.00
#
_symmetry.space_group_name_H-M   'P 1'
#
loop_
_entity.id
_entity.type
_entity.pdbx_description
1 polymer ?
#
loop_
_entity_poly.entity_id
_entity_poly.type
_entity_poly.pdbx_seq_one_letter_code
_entity_poly.pdbx_strand_id
1 'polypeptide(L)'
;LGAFENSDAQFDPAIHKLTFDIVPTKKLRDALKNVKVINMGTKADVARIRLVTDTLTGLFDGSITASEDIMITGNNIKITGDEAVVGVFFVAGDGTTTKVTRRLTQNDPSKVIARVPALANGSYTLRIVTQFSQSSTTLKEARTLEYPTKLVVGDSGSGDRPEIE
;
A
#
# COMPACT_ATOMS: atom_id res chain seq x y z
N LEU A 1 29.88 7.74 32.67
CA LEU A 1 30.38 7.72 34.06
C LEU A 1 31.46 8.78 34.15
N GLY A 2 31.30 9.78 35.01
CA GLY A 2 32.34 10.78 35.30
C GLY A 2 33.21 10.33 36.47
N ALA A 3 34.46 10.79 36.53
CA ALA A 3 35.39 10.46 37.61
C ALA A 3 35.24 11.44 38.78
N PHE A 4 35.39 10.94 40.00
CA PHE A 4 35.55 11.78 41.18
C PHE A 4 37.00 12.27 41.27
N GLU A 5 37.18 13.57 41.48
CA GLU A 5 38.52 14.19 41.47
C GLU A 5 39.34 13.90 42.74
N ASN A 6 38.68 13.67 43.89
CA ASN A 6 39.31 13.33 45.17
C ASN A 6 38.32 12.62 46.11
N SER A 7 38.79 12.20 47.30
CA SER A 7 38.01 11.44 48.28
C SER A 7 36.87 12.21 48.96
N ASP A 8 36.92 13.54 48.96
CA ASP A 8 35.90 14.41 49.59
C ASP A 8 34.89 14.96 48.57
N ALA A 9 35.09 14.67 47.28
CA ALA A 9 34.26 15.17 46.20
C ALA A 9 32.82 14.63 46.30
N GLN A 10 31.84 15.55 46.25
CA GLN A 10 30.41 15.22 46.32
C GLN A 10 29.86 14.78 44.95
N PHE A 11 28.74 14.04 44.98
CA PHE A 11 28.05 13.62 43.77
C PHE A 11 27.47 14.83 43.02
N ASP A 12 28.05 15.15 41.87
CA ASP A 12 27.47 16.08 40.89
C ASP A 12 26.66 15.33 39.79
N PRO A 13 25.33 15.52 39.68
CA PRO A 13 24.50 14.91 38.63
C PRO A 13 24.78 15.43 37.21
N ALA A 14 25.51 16.53 37.04
CA ALA A 14 25.93 17.02 35.72
C ALA A 14 27.11 16.20 35.15
N ILE A 15 27.94 15.60 36.01
CA ILE A 15 29.17 14.89 35.65
C ILE A 15 29.03 13.37 35.92
N HIS A 16 28.37 13.01 37.01
CA HIS A 16 28.14 11.64 37.44
C HIS A 16 26.77 11.15 37.01
N LYS A 17 26.69 9.85 36.68
CA LYS A 17 25.43 9.18 36.34
C LYS A 17 25.36 7.87 37.08
N LEU A 18 24.24 7.61 37.73
CA LEU A 18 23.92 6.30 38.27
C LEU A 18 23.29 5.46 37.16
N THR A 19 23.90 4.33 36.85
CA THR A 19 23.38 3.37 35.88
C THR A 19 23.19 2.02 36.55
N PHE A 20 22.24 1.23 36.07
CA PHE A 20 22.08 -0.14 36.50
C PHE A 20 21.95 -1.04 35.26
N ASP A 21 22.85 -1.99 35.15
CA ASP A 21 22.79 -3.02 34.11
C ASP A 21 22.08 -4.25 34.69
N ILE A 22 20.91 -4.56 34.14
CA ILE A 22 20.13 -5.73 34.56
C ILE A 22 20.40 -6.89 33.61
N VAL A 23 20.93 -7.98 34.16
CA VAL A 23 21.01 -9.27 33.46
C VAL A 23 19.86 -10.16 33.94
N PRO A 24 19.06 -10.76 33.03
CA PRO A 24 17.97 -11.65 33.40
C PRO A 24 18.44 -12.81 34.28
N THR A 25 17.76 -13.03 35.40
CA THR A 25 18.05 -14.16 36.29
C THR A 25 17.73 -15.50 35.62
N LYS A 26 18.30 -16.60 36.12
CA LYS A 26 17.97 -17.95 35.66
C LYS A 26 16.46 -18.20 35.67
N LYS A 27 15.77 -17.79 36.75
CA LYS A 27 14.32 -17.93 36.91
C LYS A 27 13.54 -17.20 35.81
N LEU A 28 13.95 -16.00 35.45
CA LEU A 28 13.33 -15.24 34.35
C LEU A 28 13.59 -15.91 33.00
N ARG A 29 14.82 -16.38 32.74
CA ARG A 29 15.14 -17.11 31.51
C ARG A 29 14.38 -18.42 31.38
N ASP A 30 14.18 -19.14 32.49
CA ASP A 30 13.38 -20.37 32.49
C ASP A 30 11.89 -20.07 32.30
N ALA A 31 11.37 -18.97 32.86
CA ALA A 31 9.99 -18.54 32.61
C ALA A 31 9.73 -18.20 31.14
N LEU A 32 10.71 -17.63 30.42
CA LEU A 32 10.60 -17.35 28.99
C LEU A 32 10.39 -18.61 28.13
N LYS A 33 10.87 -19.78 28.58
CA LYS A 33 10.65 -21.05 27.86
C LYS A 33 9.19 -21.49 27.83
N ASN A 34 8.39 -20.99 28.78
CA ASN A 34 6.96 -21.29 28.88
C ASN A 34 6.10 -20.26 28.10
N VAL A 35 6.71 -19.24 27.51
CA VAL A 35 6.01 -18.25 26.68
C VAL A 35 5.84 -18.80 25.27
N LYS A 36 4.59 -19.00 24.86
CA LYS A 36 4.27 -19.40 23.49
C LYS A 36 4.27 -18.17 22.59
N VAL A 37 5.19 -18.13 21.62
CA VAL A 37 5.15 -17.15 20.53
C VAL A 37 4.09 -17.59 19.53
N ILE A 38 3.15 -16.71 19.20
CA ILE A 38 2.16 -16.93 18.16
C ILE A 38 2.58 -16.12 16.93
N ASN A 39 2.89 -16.82 15.84
CA ASN A 39 3.11 -16.17 14.55
C ASN A 39 1.74 -15.76 13.98
N MET A 40 1.44 -14.46 13.98
CA MET A 40 0.20 -13.91 13.39
C MET A 40 0.25 -13.78 11.86
N GLY A 41 1.29 -14.32 11.21
CA GLY A 41 1.55 -14.17 9.79
C GLY A 41 2.25 -12.84 9.46
N THR A 42 2.46 -12.57 8.18
CA THR A 42 2.94 -11.28 7.69
C THR A 42 1.92 -10.20 8.04
N LYS A 43 2.39 -9.06 8.57
CA LYS A 43 1.56 -7.87 8.77
C LYS A 43 0.82 -7.60 7.46
N ALA A 44 -0.52 -7.56 7.50
CA ALA A 44 -1.32 -7.27 6.31
C ALA A 44 -0.75 -6.04 5.59
N ASP A 45 -0.58 -6.15 4.27
CA ASP A 45 0.10 -5.13 3.48
C ASP A 45 -0.50 -3.76 3.78
N VAL A 46 0.30 -2.88 4.39
CA VAL A 46 -0.17 -1.58 4.88
C VAL A 46 -0.63 -0.72 3.69
N ALA A 47 -0.04 -0.95 2.52
CA ALA A 47 -0.46 -0.34 1.27
C ALA A 47 -1.23 -1.34 0.41
N ARG A 48 -2.46 -1.00 0.03
CA ARG A 48 -3.32 -1.87 -0.79
C ARG A 48 -4.45 -1.08 -1.44
N ILE A 49 -4.89 -1.56 -2.60
CA ILE A 49 -6.14 -1.13 -3.21
C ILE A 49 -7.28 -1.91 -2.55
N ARG A 50 -8.35 -1.22 -2.12
CA ARG A 50 -9.49 -1.83 -1.43
C ARG A 50 -10.71 -1.96 -2.31
N LEU A 51 -11.08 -0.90 -3.00
CA LEU A 51 -12.27 -0.85 -3.83
C LEU A 51 -12.05 0.09 -5.00
N VAL A 52 -12.57 -0.30 -6.16
CA VAL A 52 -12.68 0.53 -7.35
C VAL A 52 -14.16 0.74 -7.63
N THR A 53 -14.55 2.00 -7.85
CA THR A 53 -15.92 2.40 -8.16
C THR A 53 -15.92 3.18 -9.46
N ASP A 54 -16.75 2.78 -10.42
CA ASP A 54 -17.04 3.58 -11.60
C ASP A 54 -17.88 4.79 -11.17
N THR A 55 -17.40 6.00 -11.45
CA THR A 55 -18.09 7.23 -11.02
C THR A 55 -19.26 7.60 -11.91
N LEU A 56 -19.33 7.09 -13.14
CA LEU A 56 -20.46 7.28 -14.04
C LEU A 56 -21.64 6.41 -13.59
N THR A 57 -21.41 5.12 -13.32
CA THR A 57 -22.48 4.16 -12.97
C THR A 57 -22.72 4.03 -11.47
N GLY A 58 -21.72 4.38 -10.65
CA GLY A 58 -21.71 4.15 -9.20
C GLY A 58 -21.45 2.69 -8.79
N LEU A 59 -21.21 1.79 -9.75
CA LEU A 59 -20.97 0.38 -9.49
C LEU A 59 -19.53 0.11 -9.03
N PHE A 60 -19.37 -0.94 -8.24
CA PHE A 60 -18.08 -1.39 -7.69
C PHE A 60 -17.86 -2.91 -7.84
N ASP A 61 -18.63 -3.53 -8.73
CA ASP A 61 -18.59 -4.95 -9.05
C ASP A 61 -17.44 -5.34 -9.99
N GLY A 62 -16.68 -4.34 -10.48
CA GLY A 62 -15.59 -4.50 -11.43
C GLY A 62 -15.92 -3.96 -12.82
N SER A 63 -17.17 -3.59 -13.10
CA SER A 63 -17.50 -2.84 -14.32
C SER A 63 -16.89 -1.43 -14.29
N ILE A 64 -16.26 -1.01 -15.38
CA ILE A 64 -15.71 0.34 -15.55
C ILE A 64 -15.96 0.87 -16.97
N THR A 65 -16.17 2.18 -17.07
CA THR A 65 -16.42 2.87 -18.33
C THR A 65 -15.14 3.51 -18.86
N ALA A 66 -14.76 3.19 -20.10
CA ALA A 66 -13.61 3.82 -20.76
C ALA A 66 -13.83 5.34 -20.92
N SER A 67 -12.74 6.11 -20.87
CA SER A 67 -12.75 7.59 -20.97
C SER A 67 -13.47 8.34 -19.83
N GLU A 68 -14.01 7.64 -18.84
CA GLU A 68 -14.64 8.21 -17.65
C GLU A 68 -13.77 8.06 -16.40
N ASP A 69 -14.14 8.75 -15.33
CA ASP A 69 -13.40 8.71 -14.07
C ASP A 69 -13.78 7.48 -13.22
N ILE A 70 -12.78 6.87 -12.58
CA ILE A 70 -12.96 5.85 -11.55
C ILE A 70 -12.41 6.35 -10.21
N MET A 71 -13.10 6.00 -9.13
CA MET A 71 -12.64 6.23 -7.77
C MET A 71 -11.96 4.97 -7.23
N ILE A 72 -10.69 5.12 -6.88
CA ILE A 72 -9.86 4.06 -6.32
C ILE A 72 -9.66 4.38 -4.84
N THR A 73 -10.13 3.51 -3.95
CA THR A 73 -9.94 3.66 -2.50
C THR A 73 -8.97 2.60 -1.99
N GLY A 74 -8.21 2.94 -0.96
CA GLY A 74 -7.17 2.06 -0.46
C GLY A 74 -6.44 2.61 0.75
N ASN A 75 -5.30 2.00 1.03
CA ASN A 75 -4.37 2.49 2.02
C ASN A 75 -3.04 2.79 1.32
N ASN A 76 -2.45 3.96 1.58
CA ASN A 76 -1.15 4.39 1.05
C ASN A 76 -1.02 4.26 -0.49
N ILE A 77 -2.08 4.61 -1.22
CA ILE A 77 -2.18 4.48 -2.69
C ILE A 77 -1.85 5.77 -3.45
N LYS A 78 -1.44 6.84 -2.76
CA LYS A 78 -1.05 8.11 -3.39
C LYS A 78 0.05 7.87 -4.42
N ILE A 79 -0.05 8.49 -5.59
CA ILE A 79 0.97 8.45 -6.64
C ILE A 79 1.98 9.57 -6.40
N THR A 80 3.23 9.22 -6.14
CA THR A 80 4.35 10.17 -6.01
C THR A 80 5.65 9.46 -6.33
N GLY A 81 6.65 10.19 -6.84
CA GLY A 81 7.94 9.64 -7.23
C GLY A 81 8.34 10.06 -8.64
N ASP A 82 9.26 9.30 -9.23
CA ASP A 82 9.66 9.47 -10.63
C ASP A 82 8.48 9.22 -11.58
N GLU A 83 8.05 10.27 -12.28
CA GLU A 83 6.92 10.25 -13.21
C GLU A 83 7.07 9.25 -14.34
N ALA A 84 8.30 8.86 -14.72
CA ALA A 84 8.51 7.82 -15.73
C ALA A 84 8.04 6.45 -15.21
N VAL A 85 8.21 6.20 -13.91
CA VAL A 85 7.96 4.90 -13.27
C VAL A 85 6.59 4.83 -12.60
N VAL A 86 6.19 5.88 -11.89
CA VAL A 86 4.97 5.88 -11.05
C VAL A 86 3.72 6.20 -11.87
N GLY A 87 2.57 5.70 -11.43
CA GLY A 87 1.30 5.95 -12.10
C GLY A 87 0.22 4.92 -11.79
N VAL A 88 -0.94 5.13 -12.42
CA VAL A 88 -2.04 4.18 -12.49
C VAL A 88 -1.97 3.49 -13.85
N PHE A 89 -2.07 2.17 -13.86
CA PHE A 89 -1.93 1.33 -15.04
C PHE A 89 -3.08 0.33 -15.12
N PHE A 90 -3.53 0.07 -16.34
CA PHE A 90 -4.44 -1.00 -16.67
C PHE A 90 -3.65 -2.07 -17.44
N VAL A 91 -3.68 -3.30 -16.93
CA VAL A 91 -2.91 -4.41 -17.49
C VAL A 91 -3.88 -5.43 -18.08
N ALA A 92 -3.87 -5.59 -19.40
CA ALA A 92 -4.70 -6.57 -20.10
C ALA A 92 -4.22 -8.00 -19.81
N GLY A 93 -5.06 -9.00 -20.15
CA GLY A 93 -4.76 -10.41 -19.91
C GLY A 93 -3.52 -10.93 -20.65
N ASP A 94 -3.13 -10.29 -21.74
CA ASP A 94 -1.91 -10.56 -22.52
C ASP A 94 -0.64 -9.90 -21.93
N GLY A 95 -0.79 -9.11 -20.86
CA GLY A 95 0.29 -8.36 -20.23
C GLY A 95 0.51 -6.95 -20.79
N THR A 96 -0.24 -6.53 -21.81
CA THR A 96 -0.18 -5.17 -22.34
C THR A 96 -0.54 -4.16 -21.25
N THR A 97 0.33 -3.17 -21.03
CA THR A 97 0.14 -2.15 -19.99
C THR A 97 -0.25 -0.80 -20.60
N THR A 98 -1.30 -0.19 -20.07
CA THR A 98 -1.76 1.14 -20.47
C THR A 98 -1.74 2.07 -19.27
N LYS A 99 -0.88 3.10 -19.31
CA LYS A 99 -0.75 4.10 -18.25
C LYS A 99 -1.81 5.19 -18.39
N VAL A 100 -2.36 5.64 -17.26
CA VAL A 100 -3.16 6.86 -17.20
C VAL A 100 -2.24 8.07 -17.40
N THR A 101 -2.42 8.78 -18.51
CA THR A 101 -1.62 9.95 -18.87
C THR A 101 -2.28 11.28 -18.48
N ARG A 102 -3.61 11.29 -18.34
CA ARG A 102 -4.34 12.47 -17.89
C ARG A 102 -4.04 12.74 -16.41
N ARG A 103 -3.98 14.02 -16.04
CA ARG A 103 -3.83 14.44 -14.65
C ARG A 103 -4.91 13.80 -13.77
N LEU A 104 -4.49 13.26 -12.63
CA LEU A 104 -5.38 12.70 -11.61
C LEU A 104 -6.30 13.80 -11.05
N THR A 105 -7.60 13.52 -11.00
CA THR A 105 -8.60 14.44 -10.43
C THR A 105 -8.40 14.59 -8.92
N GLN A 106 -8.01 13.50 -8.25
CA GLN A 106 -7.67 13.47 -6.82
C GLN A 106 -6.52 12.49 -6.57
N ASN A 107 -5.59 12.81 -5.67
CA ASN A 107 -4.41 11.99 -5.38
C ASN A 107 -4.02 12.03 -3.89
N ASP A 108 -4.81 11.35 -3.07
CA ASP A 108 -4.62 11.23 -1.63
C ASP A 108 -4.15 9.83 -1.23
N PRO A 109 -3.50 9.67 -0.05
CA PRO A 109 -3.05 8.36 0.43
C PRO A 109 -4.16 7.31 0.53
N SER A 110 -5.41 7.71 0.74
CA SER A 110 -6.56 6.81 0.87
C SER A 110 -7.49 6.79 -0.34
N LYS A 111 -7.31 7.71 -1.30
CA LYS A 111 -8.23 7.91 -2.42
C LYS A 111 -7.51 8.52 -3.63
N VAL A 112 -7.63 7.87 -4.78
CA VAL A 112 -7.18 8.39 -6.06
C VAL A 112 -8.37 8.39 -7.02
N ILE A 113 -8.57 9.49 -7.75
CA ILE A 113 -9.55 9.55 -8.84
C ILE A 113 -8.77 9.72 -10.13
N ALA A 114 -8.93 8.75 -11.02
CA ALA A 114 -8.19 8.66 -12.28
C ALA A 114 -9.18 8.48 -13.43
N ARG A 115 -8.89 9.11 -14.56
CA ARG A 115 -9.64 8.87 -15.80
C ARG A 115 -9.14 7.59 -16.46
N VAL A 116 -10.06 6.68 -16.75
CA VAL A 116 -9.78 5.48 -17.56
C VAL A 116 -9.39 5.93 -18.96
N PRO A 117 -8.27 5.45 -19.54
CA PRO A 117 -7.92 5.73 -20.93
C PRO A 117 -8.97 5.16 -21.90
N ALA A 118 -8.79 5.42 -23.19
CA ALA A 118 -9.58 4.78 -24.25
C ALA A 118 -9.18 3.30 -24.40
N LEU A 119 -9.56 2.48 -23.42
CA LEU A 119 -9.32 1.05 -23.40
C LEU A 119 -10.32 0.34 -24.33
N ALA A 120 -9.86 -0.73 -24.96
CA ALA A 120 -10.74 -1.64 -25.70
C ALA A 120 -11.63 -2.44 -24.72
N ASN A 121 -12.69 -3.05 -25.25
CA ASN A 121 -13.52 -3.94 -24.45
C ASN A 121 -12.71 -5.15 -24.00
N GLY A 122 -12.80 -5.50 -22.71
CA GLY A 122 -12.02 -6.61 -22.15
C GLY A 122 -11.80 -6.52 -20.65
N SER A 123 -11.04 -7.48 -20.13
CA SER A 123 -10.69 -7.61 -18.71
C SER A 123 -9.29 -7.08 -18.44
N TYR A 124 -9.16 -6.25 -17.41
CA TYR A 124 -7.94 -5.57 -17.01
C TYR A 124 -7.65 -5.78 -15.52
N THR A 125 -6.37 -5.79 -15.17
CA THR A 125 -5.91 -5.69 -13.78
C THR A 125 -5.52 -4.25 -13.52
N LEU A 126 -6.11 -3.61 -12.51
CA LEU A 126 -5.68 -2.29 -12.07
C LEU A 126 -4.39 -2.43 -11.26
N ARG A 127 -3.38 -1.68 -11.66
CA ARG A 127 -2.07 -1.64 -11.03
C ARG A 127 -1.70 -0.20 -10.68
N ILE A 128 -1.30 0.04 -9.43
CA ILE A 128 -0.72 1.30 -8.98
C ILE A 128 0.77 1.08 -8.72
N VAL A 129 1.61 1.92 -9.33
CA VAL A 129 3.04 1.99 -9.03
C VAL A 129 3.32 3.31 -8.35
N THR A 130 3.92 3.28 -7.16
CA THR A 130 4.18 4.50 -6.37
C THR A 130 5.44 4.39 -5.52
N GLN A 131 6.11 5.51 -5.26
CA GLN A 131 7.16 5.63 -4.24
C GLN A 131 6.62 6.31 -2.97
N PHE A 132 5.30 6.37 -2.79
CA PHE A 132 4.69 6.95 -1.60
C PHE A 132 5.06 6.18 -0.33
N SER A 133 5.42 6.94 0.69
CA SER A 133 5.64 6.46 2.04
C SER A 133 4.95 7.41 3.03
N GLN A 134 4.67 6.94 4.25
CA GLN A 134 4.13 7.80 5.31
C GLN A 134 5.21 8.66 6.00
N SER A 135 6.50 8.49 5.66
CA SER A 135 7.56 9.38 6.13
C SER A 135 7.64 10.63 5.26
N SER A 136 8.52 11.57 5.65
CA SER A 136 8.84 12.75 4.85
C SER A 136 9.60 12.45 3.55
N THR A 137 10.03 11.20 3.33
CA THR A 137 10.83 10.79 2.17
C THR A 137 10.07 9.78 1.32
N THR A 138 10.30 9.80 0.00
CA THR A 138 9.83 8.76 -0.91
C THR A 138 10.59 7.46 -0.72
N LEU A 139 9.99 6.34 -1.11
CA LEU A 139 10.67 5.06 -1.18
C LEU A 139 11.76 5.10 -2.25
N LYS A 140 12.90 4.44 -1.98
CA LYS A 140 13.98 4.30 -2.97
C LYS A 140 13.50 3.49 -4.18
N GLU A 141 12.89 2.34 -3.92
CA GLU A 141 12.28 1.49 -4.92
C GLU A 141 10.77 1.75 -5.01
N ALA A 142 10.24 1.83 -6.23
CA ALA A 142 8.81 1.94 -6.44
C ALA A 142 8.12 0.64 -6.04
N ARG A 143 6.95 0.76 -5.39
CA ARG A 143 6.11 -0.37 -5.02
C ARG A 143 4.97 -0.53 -6.00
N THR A 144 4.58 -1.77 -6.24
CA THR A 144 3.46 -2.13 -7.10
C THR A 144 2.31 -2.69 -6.26
N LEU A 145 1.12 -2.14 -6.46
CA LEU A 145 -0.12 -2.57 -5.82
C LEU A 145 -1.08 -3.02 -6.91
N GLU A 146 -1.62 -4.23 -6.79
CA GLU A 146 -2.60 -4.77 -7.75
C GLU A 146 -3.96 -4.94 -7.09
N TYR A 147 -5.01 -4.59 -7.82
CA TYR A 147 -6.37 -4.80 -7.37
C TYR A 147 -6.76 -6.27 -7.61
N PRO A 148 -7.23 -7.00 -6.60
CA PRO A 148 -7.50 -8.44 -6.73
C PRO A 148 -8.67 -8.75 -7.69
N THR A 149 -9.63 -7.84 -7.82
CA THR A 149 -10.78 -8.02 -8.73
C THR A 149 -10.44 -7.51 -10.12
N LYS A 150 -10.76 -8.29 -11.15
CA LYS A 150 -10.62 -7.86 -12.54
C LYS A 150 -11.61 -6.74 -12.87
N LEU A 151 -11.15 -5.75 -13.61
CA LEU A 151 -11.98 -4.67 -14.11
C LEU A 151 -12.39 -4.97 -15.55
N VAL A 152 -13.65 -4.76 -15.90
CA VAL A 152 -14.19 -5.06 -17.23
C VAL A 152 -14.64 -3.77 -17.90
N VAL A 153 -14.12 -3.54 -19.11
CA VAL A 153 -14.53 -2.45 -20.00
C VAL A 153 -15.46 -3.02 -21.05
N GLY A 154 -16.59 -2.36 -21.28
CA GLY A 154 -17.63 -2.83 -22.19
C GLY A 154 -18.65 -3.75 -21.52
N ASP A 155 -19.75 -4.03 -22.22
CA ASP A 155 -20.83 -4.83 -21.68
C ASP A 155 -20.35 -6.28 -21.50
N SER A 156 -20.53 -6.84 -20.31
CA SER A 156 -20.38 -8.28 -20.08
C SER A 156 -21.57 -8.98 -20.73
N GLY A 157 -21.51 -9.09 -22.06
CA GLY A 157 -22.59 -9.65 -22.89
C GLY A 157 -23.09 -10.98 -22.34
N SER A 158 -24.20 -10.93 -21.61
CA SER A 158 -25.03 -12.10 -21.35
C SER A 158 -25.99 -12.21 -22.52
N GLY A 159 -25.65 -13.10 -23.45
CA GLY A 159 -26.44 -13.34 -24.65
C GLY A 159 -26.01 -14.58 -25.42
N ASP A 160 -25.44 -15.59 -24.75
CA ASP A 160 -25.40 -16.95 -25.29
C ASP A 160 -26.81 -17.55 -25.11
N ARG A 161 -27.71 -17.21 -26.02
CA ARG A 161 -29.02 -17.84 -26.15
C ARG A 161 -28.94 -18.78 -27.35
N PRO A 162 -29.00 -20.11 -27.17
CA PRO A 162 -29.06 -21.00 -28.31
C PRO A 162 -30.39 -20.76 -29.02
N GLU A 163 -30.31 -20.36 -30.29
CA GLU A 163 -31.42 -20.48 -31.23
C GLU A 163 -31.67 -21.98 -31.45
N ILE A 164 -32.82 -22.45 -31.00
CA ILE A 164 -33.37 -23.73 -31.41
C ILE A 164 -34.12 -23.48 -32.72
N GLU A 165 -33.59 -23.99 -33.83
CA GLU A 165 -34.32 -24.22 -35.08
C GLU A 165 -35.38 -25.32 -34.91
#